data_AF-A0A962EDI8-F1
#
_entry.id   AF-A0A962EDI8-F1
#
_cell.length_a   1.000
_cell.length_b   1.000
_cell.length_c   1.000
_cell.angle_alpha   90.00
_cell.angle_beta   90.00
_cell.angle_gamma   90.00
#
_symmetry.space_group_name_H-M   'P 1'
#
loop_
_entity.id
_entity.type
_entity.pdbx_description
1 polymer ?
#
loop_
_entity_poly.entity_id
_entity_poly.type
_entity_poly.pdbx_seq_one_letter_code
_entity_poly.pdbx_strand_id
1 'polypeptide(L)'
;HPNDHVNLGQSSNDVIPAAIQIGATLLAEVDLLPALRQLVAAIEERAAEFGAVAKTGRTHLMDAMPLTVGQELGCWAAQLRSAEQRLVDTLRRVRRLPIGGTAIGTGINADPAFAASVCAELTRISGSEFRSAPNLFEGIAA
;
A
#
# COMPACT_ATOMS: atom_id res chain seq x y z
N HIS A 1 23.96 -11.05 23.25
CA HIS A 1 22.97 -12.14 23.28
C HIS A 1 21.79 -11.76 22.37
N PRO A 2 21.14 -12.69 21.63
CA PRO A 2 20.07 -12.33 20.69
C PRO A 2 18.93 -11.54 21.32
N ASN A 3 18.42 -11.98 22.47
CA ASN A 3 17.33 -11.28 23.15
C ASN A 3 17.79 -9.92 23.72
N ASP A 4 18.95 -9.91 24.37
CA ASP A 4 19.33 -8.75 25.19
C ASP A 4 19.99 -7.63 24.37
N HIS A 5 20.43 -7.93 23.14
CA HIS A 5 21.05 -6.95 22.24
C HIS A 5 20.22 -6.69 20.99
N VAL A 6 19.79 -7.73 20.27
CA VAL A 6 19.06 -7.56 19.00
C VAL A 6 17.59 -7.22 19.26
N ASN A 7 16.97 -7.87 20.24
CA ASN A 7 15.59 -7.66 20.64
C ASN A 7 15.44 -6.71 21.85
N LEU A 8 16.47 -5.90 22.15
CA LEU A 8 16.43 -4.96 23.27
C LEU A 8 15.30 -3.94 23.06
N GLY A 9 14.42 -3.80 24.07
CA GLY A 9 13.29 -2.88 24.05
C GLY A 9 12.17 -3.23 23.07
N GLN A 10 12.16 -4.45 22.54
CA GLN A 10 11.22 -4.93 21.54
C GLN A 10 10.42 -6.14 22.04
N SER A 11 9.26 -6.37 21.45
CA SER A 11 8.48 -7.59 21.59
C SER A 11 8.14 -8.16 20.22
N SER A 12 7.92 -9.46 20.12
CA SER A 12 7.33 -10.00 18.88
C SER A 12 5.96 -9.35 18.58
N ASN A 13 5.24 -8.91 19.61
CA ASN A 13 3.89 -8.34 19.48
C ASN A 13 3.86 -6.96 18.82
N ASP A 14 4.95 -6.19 18.84
CA ASP A 14 5.05 -4.92 18.12
C ASP A 14 5.97 -5.01 16.90
N VAL A 15 6.99 -5.86 16.93
CA VAL A 15 7.92 -6.06 15.81
C VAL A 15 7.26 -6.78 14.62
N ILE A 16 6.52 -7.87 14.86
CA ILE A 16 5.92 -8.66 13.76
C ILE A 16 4.88 -7.85 12.98
N PRO A 17 3.88 -7.20 13.58
CA PRO A 17 2.94 -6.38 12.82
C PRO A 17 3.62 -5.19 12.13
N ALA A 18 4.64 -4.57 12.75
CA ALA A 18 5.44 -3.54 12.10
C ALA A 18 6.16 -4.09 10.85
N ALA A 19 6.78 -5.28 10.93
CA ALA A 19 7.46 -5.90 9.81
C ALA A 19 6.50 -6.23 8.66
N ILE A 20 5.28 -6.70 8.96
CA ILE A 20 4.23 -6.95 7.95
C ILE A 20 3.84 -5.64 7.25
N GLN A 21 3.60 -4.58 8.01
CA GLN A 21 3.24 -3.27 7.46
C GLN A 21 4.35 -2.65 6.60
N ILE A 22 5.61 -2.77 7.04
CA ILE A 22 6.78 -2.34 6.27
C ILE A 22 6.84 -3.12 4.96
N GLY A 23 6.80 -4.45 5.02
CA GLY A 23 6.85 -5.30 3.82
C GLY A 23 5.72 -4.99 2.84
N ALA A 24 4.49 -4.84 3.34
CA ALA A 24 3.33 -4.48 2.52
C ALA A 24 3.49 -3.10 1.87
N THR A 25 4.01 -2.12 2.61
CA THR A 25 4.28 -0.77 2.08
C THR A 25 5.31 -0.82 0.96
N LEU A 26 6.43 -1.50 1.18
CA LEU A 26 7.52 -1.58 0.21
C LEU A 26 7.10 -2.33 -1.06
N LEU A 27 6.44 -3.49 -0.93
CA LEU A 27 5.93 -4.23 -2.08
C LEU A 27 4.91 -3.41 -2.87
N ALA A 28 4.05 -2.65 -2.19
CA ALA A 28 3.08 -1.80 -2.86
C ALA A 28 3.77 -0.66 -3.64
N GLU A 29 4.75 0.01 -3.05
CA GLU A 29 5.42 1.17 -3.65
C GLU A 29 6.42 0.80 -4.74
N VAL A 30 7.19 -0.28 -4.54
CA VAL A 30 8.29 -0.68 -5.41
C VAL A 30 7.82 -1.55 -6.57
N ASP A 31 6.83 -2.43 -6.34
CA ASP A 31 6.40 -3.40 -7.34
C ASP A 31 4.99 -3.10 -7.88
N LEU A 32 3.99 -3.07 -7.00
CA LEU A 32 2.58 -3.06 -7.41
C LEU A 32 2.17 -1.75 -8.11
N LEU A 33 2.43 -0.60 -7.49
CA LEU A 33 2.03 0.70 -8.04
C LEU A 33 2.74 1.00 -9.37
N PRO A 34 4.05 0.75 -9.53
CA PRO A 34 4.71 0.88 -10.82
C PRO A 34 4.14 -0.05 -11.89
N ALA A 35 3.91 -1.33 -11.57
CA ALA A 35 3.30 -2.27 -12.51
C ALA A 35 1.89 -1.85 -12.93
N LEU A 36 1.08 -1.37 -11.99
CA LEU A 36 -0.28 -0.86 -12.27
C LEU A 36 -0.24 0.35 -13.21
N ARG A 37 0.69 1.28 -12.99
CA ARG A 37 0.88 2.45 -13.86
C ARG A 37 1.31 2.07 -15.27
N GLN A 38 2.22 1.09 -15.39
CA GLN A 38 2.62 0.56 -16.70
C GLN A 38 1.45 -0.08 -17.43
N LEU A 39 0.62 -0.86 -16.74
CA LEU A 39 -0.59 -1.46 -17.31
C LEU A 39 -1.59 -0.38 -17.77
N VAL A 40 -1.83 0.65 -16.95
CA VAL A 40 -2.71 1.77 -17.32
C VAL A 40 -2.19 2.45 -18.59
N ALA A 41 -0.91 2.79 -18.64
CA ALA A 41 -0.31 3.45 -19.81
C ALA A 41 -0.46 2.60 -21.08
N ALA A 42 -0.23 1.29 -21.00
CA ALA A 42 -0.40 0.38 -22.12
C ALA A 42 -1.86 0.29 -22.59
N ILE A 43 -2.82 0.24 -21.66
CA ILE A 43 -4.25 0.22 -22.01
C ILE A 43 -4.67 1.54 -22.67
N GLU A 44 -4.16 2.68 -22.19
CA GLU A 44 -4.45 3.99 -22.76
C GLU A 44 -3.87 4.19 -24.15
N GLU A 45 -2.65 3.70 -24.40
CA GLU A 45 -2.06 3.68 -25.73
C GLU A 45 -2.94 2.90 -26.70
N ARG A 46 -3.39 1.71 -26.30
CA ARG A 46 -4.33 0.91 -27.10
C ARG A 46 -5.69 1.59 -27.26
N ALA A 47 -6.18 2.25 -26.21
CA ALA A 47 -7.44 2.98 -26.29
C ALA A 47 -7.38 4.10 -27.34
N ALA A 48 -6.24 4.80 -27.45
CA ALA A 48 -6.00 5.81 -28.47
C ALA A 48 -5.91 5.19 -29.88
N GLU A 49 -5.16 4.10 -30.05
CA GLU A 49 -5.03 3.36 -31.32
C GLU A 49 -6.39 2.91 -31.87
N PHE A 50 -7.27 2.42 -30.98
CA PHE A 50 -8.59 1.91 -31.35
C PHE A 50 -9.73 2.94 -31.16
N GLY A 51 -9.40 4.22 -31.04
CA GLY A 51 -10.37 5.29 -30.76
C GLY A 51 -11.46 5.44 -31.83
N ALA A 52 -11.17 5.09 -33.09
CA ALA A 52 -12.11 5.17 -34.21
C ALA A 52 -12.79 3.83 -34.55
N VAL A 53 -12.43 2.72 -33.90
CA VAL A 53 -12.95 1.39 -34.22
C VAL A 53 -14.28 1.17 -33.50
N ALA A 54 -15.38 1.27 -34.24
CA ALA A 54 -16.72 1.00 -33.71
C ALA A 54 -16.94 -0.51 -33.47
N LYS A 55 -17.67 -0.83 -32.40
CA LYS A 55 -18.15 -2.18 -32.06
C LYS A 55 -19.56 -2.13 -31.47
N THR A 56 -20.25 -3.26 -31.51
CA THR A 56 -21.54 -3.45 -30.81
C THR A 56 -21.30 -3.53 -29.30
N GLY A 57 -22.01 -2.71 -28.53
CA GLY A 57 -22.05 -2.83 -27.07
C GLY A 57 -22.81 -4.08 -26.64
N ARG A 58 -22.55 -4.57 -25.41
CA ARG A 58 -23.31 -5.69 -24.84
C ARG A 58 -23.79 -5.38 -23.44
N THR A 59 -25.08 -5.54 -23.21
CA THR A 59 -25.73 -5.46 -21.88
C THR A 59 -26.51 -6.74 -21.64
N HIS A 60 -26.38 -7.35 -20.46
CA HIS A 60 -26.88 -8.72 -20.22
C HIS A 60 -26.39 -9.73 -21.26
N LEU A 61 -25.19 -9.52 -21.80
CA LEU A 61 -24.59 -10.29 -22.91
C LEU A 61 -25.35 -10.24 -24.25
N MET A 62 -26.35 -9.38 -24.38
CA MET A 62 -27.11 -9.16 -25.62
C MET A 62 -26.65 -7.88 -26.33
N ASP A 63 -26.84 -7.82 -27.65
CA ASP A 63 -26.45 -6.66 -28.47
C ASP A 63 -27.14 -5.36 -28.01
N ALA A 64 -26.38 -4.27 -28.02
CA ALA A 64 -26.80 -2.95 -27.59
C ALA A 64 -26.29 -1.85 -28.55
N MET A 65 -26.47 -0.57 -28.16
CA MET A 65 -25.99 0.58 -28.91
C MET A 65 -24.46 0.54 -29.13
N PRO A 66 -23.95 1.11 -30.24
CA PRO A 66 -22.53 1.07 -30.56
C PRO A 66 -21.69 1.94 -29.61
N LEU A 67 -20.42 1.54 -29.45
CA LEU A 67 -19.34 2.27 -28.81
C LEU A 67 -18.04 2.02 -29.57
N THR A 68 -16.98 2.76 -29.29
CA THR A 68 -15.65 2.43 -29.83
C THR A 68 -14.91 1.46 -28.91
N VAL A 69 -14.02 0.65 -29.48
CA VAL A 69 -13.09 -0.20 -28.69
C VAL A 69 -12.26 0.69 -27.76
N GLY A 70 -11.85 1.88 -28.22
CA GLY A 70 -11.18 2.87 -27.38
C GLY A 70 -11.98 3.31 -26.16
N GLN A 71 -13.30 3.52 -26.28
CA GLN A 71 -14.16 3.86 -25.13
C GLN A 71 -14.20 2.73 -24.09
N GLU A 72 -14.24 1.47 -24.52
CA GLU A 72 -14.23 0.31 -23.62
C GLU A 72 -12.90 0.17 -22.86
N LEU A 73 -11.77 0.27 -23.57
CA LEU A 73 -10.43 0.26 -22.97
C LEU A 73 -10.21 1.45 -22.03
N GLY A 74 -10.70 2.63 -22.41
CA GLY A 74 -10.66 3.82 -21.56
C GLY A 74 -11.39 3.62 -20.22
N CYS A 75 -12.49 2.87 -20.21
CA CYS A 75 -13.18 2.49 -18.98
C CYS A 75 -12.29 1.60 -18.09
N TRP A 76 -11.60 0.61 -18.66
CA TRP A 76 -10.69 -0.27 -17.90
C TRP A 76 -9.53 0.52 -17.28
N ALA A 77 -8.91 1.43 -18.05
CA ALA A 77 -7.88 2.33 -17.54
C ALA A 77 -8.40 3.21 -16.38
N ALA A 78 -9.61 3.75 -16.50
CA ALA A 78 -10.23 4.54 -15.44
C ALA A 78 -10.48 3.72 -14.16
N GLN A 79 -10.93 2.47 -14.29
CA GLN A 79 -11.10 1.56 -13.15
C GLN A 79 -9.76 1.30 -12.43
N LEU A 80 -8.70 1.04 -13.19
CA LEU A 80 -7.37 0.78 -12.64
C LEU A 80 -6.77 2.02 -11.95
N ARG A 81 -6.95 3.22 -12.51
CA ARG A 81 -6.59 4.47 -11.84
C ARG A 81 -7.32 4.68 -10.53
N SER A 82 -8.62 4.39 -10.50
CA SER A 82 -9.40 4.45 -9.26
C SER A 82 -8.89 3.44 -8.23
N ALA A 83 -8.49 2.23 -8.67
CA ALA A 83 -7.86 1.25 -7.79
C ALA A 83 -6.50 1.72 -7.25
N GLU A 84 -5.67 2.35 -8.09
CA GLU A 84 -4.39 2.96 -7.67
C GLU A 84 -4.61 3.98 -6.54
N GLN A 85 -5.59 4.87 -6.69
CA GLN A 85 -5.91 5.87 -5.67
C GLN A 85 -6.32 5.22 -4.34
N ARG A 86 -7.13 4.16 -4.38
CA ARG A 86 -7.53 3.42 -3.17
C ARG A 86 -6.33 2.78 -2.46
N LEU A 87 -5.37 2.26 -3.22
CA LEU A 87 -4.12 1.71 -2.67
C LEU A 87 -3.30 2.82 -1.99
N VAL A 88 -3.09 3.94 -2.66
CA VAL A 88 -2.34 5.09 -2.14
C VAL A 88 -2.99 5.63 -0.86
N ASP A 89 -4.31 5.75 -0.81
CA ASP A 89 -5.03 6.21 0.39
C ASP A 89 -4.93 5.21 1.54
N THR A 90 -4.92 3.91 1.24
CA THR A 90 -4.76 2.86 2.24
C THR A 90 -3.36 2.87 2.84
N LEU A 91 -2.32 3.10 2.02
CA LEU A 91 -0.93 3.16 2.48
C LEU A 91 -0.69 4.23 3.57
N ARG A 92 -1.48 5.30 3.59
CA ARG A 92 -1.41 6.31 4.67
C ARG A 92 -1.64 5.73 6.07
N ARG A 93 -2.43 4.66 6.18
CA ARG A 93 -2.67 3.93 7.43
C ARG A 93 -1.64 2.82 7.64
N VAL A 94 -1.28 2.09 6.58
CA VAL A 94 -0.30 0.99 6.66
C VAL A 94 1.07 1.48 7.12
N ARG A 95 1.46 2.73 6.80
CA ARG A 95 2.73 3.34 7.23
C ARG A 95 2.83 3.66 8.75
N ARG A 96 1.77 3.40 9.52
CA ARG A 96 1.69 3.69 10.96
C ARG A 96 2.08 2.47 11.77
N LEU A 97 3.34 2.43 12.20
CA LEU A 97 3.93 1.24 12.81
C LEU A 97 3.60 1.15 14.30
N PRO A 98 3.20 -0.03 14.81
CA PRO A 98 3.00 -0.27 16.25
C PRO A 98 4.30 -0.42 17.06
N ILE A 99 5.46 -0.32 16.39
CA ILE A 99 6.78 -0.49 17.03
C ILE A 99 6.96 0.45 18.22
N GLY A 100 7.51 -0.07 19.31
CA GLY A 100 7.56 0.61 20.61
C GLY A 100 6.31 0.39 21.47
N GLY A 101 5.29 -0.31 20.97
CA GLY A 101 4.16 -0.80 21.76
C GLY A 101 4.53 -1.94 22.71
N THR A 102 5.63 -2.64 22.44
CA THR A 102 6.13 -3.79 23.21
C THR A 102 5.07 -4.88 23.38
N ALA A 103 4.95 -5.50 24.56
CA ALA A 103 4.10 -6.67 24.77
C ALA A 103 2.59 -6.39 24.59
N ILE A 104 2.11 -5.24 25.06
CA ILE A 104 0.66 -4.96 25.18
C ILE A 104 0.28 -3.51 24.84
N GLY A 105 1.16 -2.73 24.20
CA GLY A 105 0.86 -1.37 23.72
C GLY A 105 1.21 -0.27 24.71
N THR A 106 1.68 -0.62 25.92
CA THR A 106 2.06 0.34 26.96
C THR A 106 3.45 0.96 26.74
N GLY A 107 4.29 0.33 25.93
CA GLY A 107 5.70 0.72 25.73
C GLY A 107 6.62 0.42 26.90
N ILE A 108 6.19 -0.41 27.86
CA ILE A 108 7.06 -0.82 28.98
C ILE A 108 8.30 -1.53 28.44
N ASN A 109 9.48 -1.20 29.00
CA ASN A 109 10.80 -1.68 28.56
C ASN A 109 11.34 -1.08 27.25
N ALA A 110 10.60 -0.20 26.56
CA ALA A 110 11.14 0.61 25.46
C ALA A 110 11.55 2.00 25.96
N ASP A 111 12.61 2.56 25.38
CA ASP A 111 12.95 3.98 25.58
C ASP A 111 11.84 4.87 24.98
N PRO A 112 11.43 5.98 25.62
CA PRO A 112 10.41 6.87 25.07
C PRO A 112 10.71 7.40 23.66
N ALA A 113 11.98 7.51 23.27
CA ALA A 113 12.40 7.93 21.94
C ALA A 113 12.48 6.78 20.92
N PHE A 114 12.32 5.52 21.35
CA PHE A 114 12.55 4.33 20.55
C PHE A 114 11.69 4.31 19.28
N ALA A 115 10.37 4.43 19.43
CA ALA A 115 9.43 4.35 18.30
C ALA A 115 9.71 5.40 17.21
N ALA A 116 9.95 6.65 17.64
CA ALA A 116 10.26 7.76 16.73
C ALA A 116 11.59 7.54 16.01
N SER A 117 12.62 7.08 16.74
CA SER A 117 13.95 6.81 16.19
C SER A 117 13.93 5.68 15.17
N VAL A 118 13.22 4.58 15.47
CA VAL A 118 13.07 3.45 14.55
C VAL A 118 12.31 3.87 13.29
N CYS A 119 11.20 4.60 13.41
CA CYS A 119 10.46 5.07 12.24
C CYS A 119 11.29 6.03 11.36
N ALA A 120 12.07 6.91 11.97
CA ALA A 120 12.97 7.81 11.25
C ALA A 120 14.06 7.03 10.50
N GLU A 121 14.67 6.05 11.15
CA GLU A 121 15.72 5.23 10.54
C GLU A 121 15.17 4.34 9.43
N LEU A 122 14.02 3.69 9.64
CA LEU A 122 13.31 2.93 8.60
C LEU A 122 12.98 3.80 7.39
N THR A 123 12.51 5.04 7.64
CA THR A 123 12.24 6.00 6.57
C THR A 123 13.51 6.31 5.78
N ARG A 124 14.62 6.54 6.48
CA ARG A 124 15.91 6.87 5.88
C ARG A 124 16.47 5.74 5.03
N ILE A 125 16.44 4.50 5.51
CA ILE A 125 17.05 3.36 4.81
C ILE A 125 16.20 2.84 3.66
N SER A 126 14.88 2.94 3.74
CA SER A 126 13.97 2.44 2.71
C SER A 126 13.60 3.47 1.65
N GLY A 127 13.64 4.77 1.99
CA GLY A 127 13.10 5.83 1.16
C GLY A 127 11.57 5.98 1.23
N SER A 128 10.88 5.12 1.99
CA SER A 128 9.43 5.17 2.22
C SER A 128 9.11 5.79 3.57
N GLU A 129 8.04 6.59 3.64
CA GLU A 129 7.68 7.26 4.89
C GLU A 129 7.08 6.30 5.92
N PHE A 130 7.63 6.26 7.13
CA PHE A 130 7.05 5.55 8.28
C PHE A 130 6.89 6.47 9.48
N ARG A 131 5.84 6.22 10.26
CA ARG A 131 5.49 6.99 11.47
C ARG A 131 5.03 6.03 12.56
N SER A 132 5.20 6.42 13.82
CA SER A 132 4.63 5.66 14.93
C SER A 132 3.09 5.74 14.90
N ALA A 133 2.43 4.64 15.23
CA ALA A 133 0.98 4.61 15.34
C ALA A 133 0.51 5.55 16.47
N PRO A 134 -0.55 6.36 16.26
CA PRO A 134 -1.04 7.30 17.27
C PRO A 134 -1.60 6.60 18.51
N ASN A 135 -2.02 5.34 18.36
CA ASN A 135 -2.44 4.48 19.45
C ASN A 135 -1.77 3.11 19.28
N LEU A 136 -0.82 2.79 20.16
CA LEU A 136 -0.06 1.56 20.07
C LEU A 136 -0.90 0.32 20.45
N PHE A 137 -1.95 0.47 21.25
CA PHE A 137 -2.89 -0.63 21.56
C PHE A 137 -3.68 -1.06 20.33
N GLU A 138 -4.17 -0.09 19.54
CA GLU A 138 -4.84 -0.38 18.26
C GLU A 138 -3.87 -1.05 17.29
N GLY A 139 -2.66 -0.52 17.17
CA GLY A 139 -1.68 -1.04 16.22
C GLY A 139 -1.21 -2.47 16.50
N ILE A 140 -1.21 -2.95 17.75
CA ILE A 140 -0.84 -4.34 18.08
C ILE A 140 -2.03 -5.30 18.08
N ALA A 141 -3.26 -4.80 18.19
CA ALA A 141 -4.48 -5.60 18.26
C ALA A 141 -5.15 -5.81 16.90
N ALA A 142 -4.69 -5.09 15.88
CA ALA A 142 -5.20 -5.10 14.51
C ALA A 142 -4.74 -6.32 13.69
#